data_AF-A0A848V0J0-F1
#
_entry.id   AF-A0A848V0J0-F1
#
_cell.length_a   1.000
_cell.length_b   1.000
_cell.length_c   1.000
_cell.angle_alpha   90.00
_cell.angle_beta   90.00
_cell.angle_gamma   90.00
#
_symmetry.space_group_name_H-M   'P 1'
#
loop_
_entity.id
_entity.type
_entity.pdbx_description
1 polymer ?
#
loop_
_entity_poly.entity_id
_entity_poly.type
_entity_poly.pdbx_seq_one_letter_code
_entity_poly.pdbx_strand_id
1 'polypeptide(L)'
;MKIPTRKLLILHSLLLSNFCFLGQSEFSAFTLSGKGVASPFATDYQALGINPSNLDWDSEYEGKSITFGFSEFGASIFSDALGKEDLRKNLRQEEFEALSSEEQDQMVLDFANSRLAVDLDLMSLGFHINTENAGGFAFSIRDRADYFSIFGEQVAEIGVKGFESDYFQFLITEINDTIPNEGSANPDTLNNIQAVYTPPEDALNISKILEGTQLNMSWIREYQLGYGKRVLSTEDYSIYGGIGLKLLTGTAFVRIQAEGGKTEAFSAASPLFNIDYGEQATANPSAVEGGNFTPVGIGFGIDLGVSFAYRDKFKLSMSLTDIGSMTWDGNVYTLNDIL
;
A
#
# COMPACT_ATOMS: atom_id res chain seq x y z
N MET A 1 35.13 -0.99 45.85
CA MET A 1 34.98 0.02 44.79
C MET A 1 33.55 0.55 44.86
N LYS A 2 33.33 1.74 45.43
CA LYS A 2 31.98 2.29 45.66
C LYS A 2 31.49 2.95 44.38
N ILE A 3 30.56 2.32 43.68
CA ILE A 3 29.87 2.93 42.54
C ILE A 3 28.98 4.06 43.10
N PRO A 4 29.10 5.31 42.63
CA PRO A 4 28.32 6.41 43.15
C PRO A 4 26.83 6.20 42.83
N THR A 5 26.00 6.20 43.86
CA THR A 5 24.54 5.94 43.84
C THR A 5 23.75 6.84 42.89
N ARG A 6 24.28 8.01 42.52
CA ARG A 6 23.69 8.88 41.48
C ARG A 6 23.74 8.29 40.06
N LYS A 7 24.73 7.45 39.73
CA LYS A 7 24.81 6.80 38.41
C LYS A 7 23.86 5.61 38.27
N LEU A 8 23.50 4.96 39.38
CA LEU A 8 22.56 3.84 39.40
C LEU A 8 21.10 4.29 39.22
N LEU A 9 20.77 5.50 39.70
CA LEU A 9 19.44 6.12 39.56
C LEU A 9 19.14 6.58 38.12
N ILE A 10 20.14 7.08 37.39
CA ILE A 10 19.98 7.42 35.97
C ILE A 10 19.81 6.15 35.13
N LEU A 11 20.56 5.09 35.44
CA LEU A 11 20.44 3.79 34.78
C LEU A 11 19.08 3.11 35.06
N HIS A 12 18.53 3.27 36.27
CA HIS A 12 17.16 2.81 36.59
C HIS A 12 16.06 3.65 35.94
N SER A 13 16.26 4.97 35.74
CA SER A 13 15.26 5.80 35.04
C SER A 13 15.16 5.49 33.54
N LEU A 14 16.26 5.06 32.90
CA LEU A 14 16.29 4.64 31.50
C LEU A 14 15.72 3.23 31.27
N LEU A 15 15.64 2.40 32.31
CA LEU A 15 15.09 1.03 32.23
C LEU A 15 13.57 0.96 32.50
N LEU A 16 12.93 2.07 32.89
CA LEU A 16 11.50 2.12 33.25
C LEU A 16 10.62 2.85 32.22
N SER A 17 11.18 3.35 31.12
CA SER A 17 10.37 3.81 29.99
C SER A 17 9.85 2.61 29.21
N ASN A 18 8.72 2.06 29.66
CA ASN A 18 7.84 1.26 28.80
C ASN A 18 7.31 2.18 27.70
N PHE A 19 8.12 2.39 26.66
CA PHE A 19 7.58 2.86 25.39
C PHE A 19 6.77 1.68 24.84
N CYS A 20 5.45 1.81 24.89
CA CYS A 20 4.60 1.15 23.90
C CYS A 20 5.03 1.71 22.55
N PHE A 21 5.99 1.05 21.90
CA PHE A 21 6.23 1.22 20.49
C PHE A 21 4.98 0.68 19.80
N LEU A 22 4.02 1.56 19.53
CA LEU A 22 3.01 1.28 18.52
C LEU A 22 3.79 1.05 17.24
N GLY A 23 3.63 -0.14 16.65
CA GLY A 23 4.23 -0.45 15.36
C GLY A 23 3.82 0.62 14.37
N GLN A 24 4.79 1.37 13.88
CA GLN A 24 4.58 2.32 12.81
C GLN A 24 4.46 1.52 11.52
N SER A 25 3.37 1.71 10.78
CA SER A 25 3.35 1.35 9.36
C SER A 25 4.21 2.39 8.65
N GLU A 26 5.49 2.10 8.47
CA GLU A 26 6.42 2.96 7.75
C GLU A 26 6.47 2.47 6.30
N PHE A 27 5.89 3.29 5.45
CA PHE A 27 5.80 3.06 4.02
C PHE A 27 6.97 3.82 3.37
N SER A 28 8.25 3.47 3.56
CA SER A 28 9.34 4.02 2.72
C SER A 28 10.14 2.93 2.00
N ALA A 29 10.42 1.82 2.68
CA ALA A 29 11.10 0.67 2.06
C ALA A 29 10.74 -0.64 2.80
N PHE A 30 9.74 -1.39 2.34
CA PHE A 30 9.30 -2.64 3.02
C PHE A 30 10.43 -3.68 3.23
N THR A 31 11.47 -3.69 2.39
CA THR A 31 12.63 -4.60 2.56
C THR A 31 13.53 -4.24 3.74
N LEU A 32 13.47 -2.98 4.17
CA LEU A 32 14.29 -2.36 5.23
C LEU A 32 13.44 -2.00 6.46
N SER A 33 12.16 -1.68 6.26
CA SER A 33 11.16 -1.34 7.26
C SER A 33 10.78 -2.56 8.11
N GLY A 34 10.41 -2.33 9.37
CA GLY A 34 10.16 -3.39 10.36
C GLY A 34 11.41 -4.09 10.90
N LYS A 35 12.58 -3.91 10.27
CA LYS A 35 13.89 -4.27 10.81
C LYS A 35 14.57 -2.99 11.25
N GLY A 36 14.45 -2.60 12.52
CA GLY A 36 15.11 -1.39 13.08
C GLY A 36 16.63 -1.28 12.83
N VAL A 37 17.25 -2.35 12.31
CA VAL A 37 18.59 -2.39 11.74
C VAL A 37 18.79 -1.44 10.56
N ALA A 38 17.77 -1.12 9.74
CA ALA A 38 17.94 -0.23 8.60
C ALA A 38 18.17 1.24 8.98
N SER A 39 17.56 1.69 10.08
CA SER A 39 17.60 3.09 10.53
C SER A 39 19.03 3.67 10.67
N PRO A 40 20.04 2.96 11.20
CA PRO A 40 21.40 3.50 11.28
C PRO A 40 22.23 3.38 10.00
N PHE A 41 21.77 2.62 9.00
CA PHE A 41 22.57 2.28 7.81
C PHE A 41 22.00 2.77 6.48
N ALA A 42 20.73 3.17 6.41
CA ALA A 42 20.19 3.82 5.22
C ALA A 42 20.89 5.17 5.01
N THR A 43 21.60 5.32 3.90
CA THR A 43 22.33 6.55 3.50
C THR A 43 21.65 7.21 2.31
N ASP A 44 22.22 8.31 1.82
CA ASP A 44 21.84 8.93 0.55
C ASP A 44 20.31 9.14 0.36
N TYR A 45 19.78 9.02 -0.85
CA TYR A 45 18.33 9.19 -1.06
C TYR A 45 17.52 8.05 -0.44
N GLN A 46 18.14 6.90 -0.14
CA GLN A 46 17.49 5.79 0.58
C GLN A 46 17.20 6.11 2.05
N ALA A 47 17.85 7.12 2.62
CA ALA A 47 17.56 7.59 3.96
C ALA A 47 16.20 8.33 4.07
N LEU A 48 15.62 8.75 2.94
CA LEU A 48 14.32 9.42 2.89
C LEU A 48 13.20 8.48 3.34
N GLY A 49 12.34 8.95 4.24
CA GLY A 49 11.29 8.15 4.87
C GLY A 49 11.77 7.10 5.88
N ILE A 50 13.09 6.91 6.05
CA ILE A 50 13.67 6.04 7.09
C ILE A 50 14.27 6.91 8.21
N ASN A 51 15.31 7.68 7.90
CA ASN A 51 15.95 8.58 8.85
C ASN A 51 16.72 9.72 8.13
N PRO A 52 16.17 10.94 8.05
CA PRO A 52 16.80 12.04 7.33
C PRO A 52 18.12 12.52 7.95
N SER A 53 18.44 12.18 9.20
CA SER A 53 19.72 12.56 9.81
C SER A 53 20.92 11.85 9.19
N ASN A 54 20.68 10.72 8.52
CA ASN A 54 21.71 9.94 7.85
C ASN A 54 22.18 10.54 6.52
N LEU A 55 21.52 11.60 6.04
CA LEU A 55 21.88 12.25 4.78
C LEU A 55 23.28 12.88 4.78
N ASP A 56 23.79 13.20 5.97
CA ASP A 56 25.14 13.75 6.16
C ASP A 56 26.12 12.71 6.70
N TRP A 57 25.84 11.42 6.55
CA TRP A 57 26.88 10.42 6.76
C TRP A 57 28.02 10.62 5.77
N ASP A 58 29.24 10.47 6.28
CA ASP A 58 30.43 10.46 5.42
C ASP A 58 30.32 9.28 4.44
N SER A 59 30.58 9.56 3.16
CA SER A 59 30.58 8.55 2.10
C SER A 59 31.67 7.52 2.36
N GLU A 60 31.34 6.24 2.21
CA GLU A 60 32.34 5.16 2.23
C GLU A 60 33.31 5.24 1.03
N TYR A 61 32.92 5.98 -0.02
CA TYR A 61 33.72 6.21 -1.21
C TYR A 61 34.36 7.61 -1.16
N GLU A 62 35.68 7.64 -1.01
CA GLU A 62 36.46 8.87 -0.91
C GLU A 62 36.23 9.80 -2.12
N GLY A 63 35.95 11.08 -1.83
CA GLY A 63 35.69 12.11 -2.85
C GLY A 63 34.35 11.98 -3.59
N LYS A 64 33.47 11.06 -3.19
CA LYS A 64 32.12 10.94 -3.75
C LYS A 64 31.11 11.62 -2.82
N SER A 65 30.34 12.52 -3.39
CA SER A 65 29.35 13.33 -2.67
C SER A 65 28.00 13.40 -3.36
N ILE A 66 27.81 12.67 -4.47
CA ILE A 66 26.56 12.65 -5.24
C ILE A 66 26.18 11.19 -5.49
N THR A 67 24.92 10.88 -5.23
CA THR A 67 24.31 9.56 -5.44
C THR A 67 22.98 9.75 -6.15
N PHE A 68 22.69 8.90 -7.14
CA PHE A 68 21.40 8.92 -7.83
C PHE A 68 20.94 7.50 -8.15
N GLY A 69 19.62 7.31 -8.22
CA GLY A 69 18.97 6.05 -8.55
C GLY A 69 17.72 6.31 -9.39
N PHE A 70 17.30 5.33 -10.17
CA PHE A 70 16.09 5.40 -10.96
C PHE A 70 15.49 4.01 -11.12
N SER A 71 14.17 3.96 -11.28
CA SER A 71 13.41 2.73 -11.53
C SER A 71 13.70 1.59 -10.52
N GLU A 72 13.76 1.92 -9.23
CA GLU A 72 13.86 0.88 -8.21
C GLU A 72 12.48 0.34 -7.88
N PHE A 73 12.36 -0.98 -7.81
CA PHE A 73 11.09 -1.66 -7.65
C PHE A 73 11.15 -2.67 -6.49
N GLY A 74 10.08 -2.72 -5.70
CA GLY A 74 9.83 -3.71 -4.67
C GLY A 74 8.42 -4.25 -4.78
N ALA A 75 8.25 -5.55 -4.53
CA ALA A 75 6.94 -6.18 -4.48
C ALA A 75 6.87 -7.23 -3.37
N SER A 76 5.71 -7.33 -2.76
CA SER A 76 5.35 -8.22 -1.66
C SER A 76 3.95 -8.77 -1.97
N ILE A 77 3.78 -10.08 -1.83
CA ILE A 77 2.48 -10.76 -2.01
C ILE A 77 2.36 -11.79 -0.90
N PHE A 78 1.24 -11.74 -0.18
CA PHE A 78 0.82 -12.71 0.82
C PHE A 78 -0.57 -13.24 0.47
N SER A 79 -0.78 -14.55 0.57
CA SER A 79 -2.08 -15.18 0.36
C SER A 79 -2.25 -16.35 1.34
N ASP A 80 -3.42 -16.44 1.97
CA ASP A 80 -3.82 -17.63 2.73
C ASP A 80 -4.20 -18.79 1.80
N ALA A 81 -4.77 -18.48 0.63
CA ALA A 81 -5.31 -19.45 -0.33
C ALA A 81 -4.24 -20.10 -1.23
N LEU A 82 -3.17 -19.37 -1.56
CA LEU A 82 -2.16 -19.84 -2.53
C LEU A 82 -0.83 -20.16 -1.84
N GLY A 83 -0.37 -21.40 -1.99
CA GLY A 83 0.96 -21.82 -1.57
C GLY A 83 2.08 -21.15 -2.37
N LYS A 84 3.30 -21.09 -1.80
CA LYS A 84 4.48 -20.53 -2.51
C LYS A 84 4.83 -21.29 -3.80
N GLU A 85 4.52 -22.58 -3.86
CA GLU A 85 4.77 -23.41 -5.04
C GLU A 85 3.74 -23.12 -6.14
N ASP A 86 2.47 -22.98 -5.76
CA ASP A 86 1.37 -22.61 -6.67
C ASP A 86 1.58 -21.20 -7.24
N LEU A 87 1.94 -20.23 -6.40
CA LEU A 87 2.29 -18.87 -6.84
C LEU A 87 3.45 -18.87 -7.86
N ARG A 88 4.51 -19.64 -7.61
CA ARG A 88 5.65 -19.74 -8.54
C ARG A 88 5.31 -20.47 -9.83
N LYS A 89 4.45 -21.48 -9.76
CA LYS A 89 3.98 -22.21 -10.94
C LYS A 89 3.11 -21.30 -11.79
N ASN A 90 2.13 -20.63 -11.19
CA ASN A 90 1.22 -19.72 -11.88
C ASN A 90 1.95 -18.50 -12.48
N LEU A 91 2.96 -17.94 -11.80
CA LEU A 91 3.77 -16.83 -12.33
C LEU A 91 4.73 -17.24 -13.48
N ARG A 92 4.97 -18.53 -13.69
CA ARG A 92 5.91 -19.05 -14.70
C ARG A 92 5.23 -19.77 -15.86
N GLN A 93 3.93 -20.00 -15.78
CA GLN A 93 3.16 -20.55 -16.89
C GLN A 93 2.81 -19.42 -17.87
N GLU A 94 3.03 -19.66 -19.16
CA GLU A 94 2.72 -18.70 -20.24
C GLU A 94 1.24 -18.75 -20.63
N GLU A 95 0.53 -19.83 -20.31
CA GLU A 95 -0.90 -20.02 -20.53
C GLU A 95 -1.57 -20.52 -19.24
N PHE A 96 -2.65 -19.86 -18.84
CA PHE A 96 -3.52 -20.34 -17.76
C PHE A 96 -4.42 -21.43 -18.33
N GLU A 97 -4.34 -22.65 -17.79
CA GLU A 97 -5.31 -23.71 -18.12
C GLU A 97 -6.68 -23.30 -17.57
N ALA A 98 -7.73 -23.46 -18.39
CA ALA A 98 -9.10 -23.21 -17.94
C ALA A 98 -9.45 -24.20 -16.83
N LEU A 99 -9.91 -23.68 -15.69
CA LEU A 99 -10.34 -24.50 -14.56
C LEU A 99 -11.63 -25.23 -14.92
N SER A 100 -11.72 -26.51 -14.55
CA SER A 100 -12.99 -27.23 -14.56
C SER A 100 -13.96 -26.63 -13.53
N SER A 101 -15.25 -26.90 -13.68
CA SER A 101 -16.29 -26.42 -12.74
C SER A 101 -16.01 -26.88 -11.30
N GLU A 102 -15.52 -28.12 -11.10
CA GLU A 102 -15.13 -28.62 -9.76
C GLU A 102 -13.91 -27.87 -9.18
N GLU A 103 -12.94 -27.51 -10.04
CA GLU A 103 -11.78 -26.70 -9.63
C GLU A 103 -12.18 -25.25 -9.32
N GLN A 104 -13.11 -24.67 -10.07
CA GLN A 104 -13.68 -23.35 -9.78
C GLN A 104 -14.42 -23.37 -8.43
N ASP A 105 -15.25 -24.38 -8.16
CA ASP A 105 -15.95 -24.52 -6.88
C ASP A 105 -14.97 -24.61 -5.70
N GLN A 106 -13.92 -25.42 -5.85
CA GLN A 106 -12.88 -25.50 -4.83
C GLN A 106 -12.13 -24.17 -4.67
N MET A 107 -11.85 -23.48 -5.78
CA MET A 107 -11.21 -22.16 -5.75
C MET A 107 -12.11 -21.12 -5.08
N VAL A 108 -13.43 -21.15 -5.28
CA VAL A 108 -14.36 -20.29 -4.54
C VAL A 108 -14.23 -20.51 -3.03
N LEU A 109 -14.20 -21.77 -2.58
CA LEU A 109 -14.03 -22.12 -1.17
C LEU A 109 -12.66 -21.69 -0.63
N ASP A 110 -11.61 -21.83 -1.42
CA ASP A 110 -10.24 -21.48 -1.02
C ASP A 110 -10.04 -19.96 -0.94
N PHE A 111 -10.67 -19.18 -1.84
CA PHE A 111 -10.57 -17.72 -1.85
C PHE A 111 -11.57 -17.03 -0.92
N ALA A 112 -12.74 -17.63 -0.69
CA ALA A 112 -13.71 -17.12 0.27
C ALA A 112 -13.10 -17.10 1.68
N ASN A 113 -13.22 -15.96 2.35
CA ASN A 113 -12.68 -15.70 3.69
C ASN A 113 -11.14 -15.83 3.81
N SER A 114 -10.41 -15.94 2.70
CA SER A 114 -8.95 -15.96 2.68
C SER A 114 -8.37 -14.56 2.50
N ARG A 115 -7.25 -14.28 3.17
CA ARG A 115 -6.56 -13.00 3.04
C ARG A 115 -5.67 -12.99 1.81
N LEU A 116 -5.73 -11.89 1.06
CA LEU A 116 -4.77 -11.53 0.04
C LEU A 116 -4.20 -10.15 0.40
N ALA A 117 -2.88 -10.02 0.41
CA ALA A 117 -2.21 -8.74 0.56
C ALA A 117 -1.13 -8.59 -0.51
N VAL A 118 -1.06 -7.42 -1.12
CA VAL A 118 -0.08 -7.05 -2.14
C VAL A 118 0.45 -5.67 -1.82
N ASP A 119 1.78 -5.54 -1.76
CA ASP A 119 2.45 -4.24 -1.61
C ASP A 119 3.41 -4.05 -2.79
N LEU A 120 3.32 -2.90 -3.45
CA LEU A 120 4.15 -2.50 -4.57
C LEU A 120 4.80 -1.15 -4.28
N ASP A 121 6.11 -1.11 -4.49
CA ASP A 121 6.96 0.06 -4.30
C ASP A 121 7.69 0.37 -5.61
N LEU A 122 7.57 1.59 -6.13
CA LEU A 122 8.32 2.03 -7.30
C LEU A 122 8.94 3.41 -7.05
N MET A 123 10.25 3.48 -6.91
CA MET A 123 10.96 4.75 -6.94
C MET A 123 11.37 5.08 -8.38
N SER A 124 10.75 6.12 -8.94
CA SER A 124 11.07 6.59 -10.29
C SER A 124 12.44 7.28 -10.34
N LEU A 125 12.73 8.10 -9.33
CA LEU A 125 13.96 8.89 -9.24
C LEU A 125 14.34 9.08 -7.77
N GLY A 126 15.63 8.93 -7.48
CA GLY A 126 16.27 9.29 -6.23
C GLY A 126 17.55 10.07 -6.50
N PHE A 127 17.78 11.14 -5.74
CA PHE A 127 18.98 11.97 -5.84
C PHE A 127 19.42 12.41 -4.46
N HIS A 128 20.74 12.40 -4.22
CA HIS A 128 21.36 12.89 -3.02
C HIS A 128 22.65 13.63 -3.34
N ILE A 129 22.90 14.69 -2.59
CA ILE A 129 24.14 15.43 -2.58
C ILE A 129 24.57 15.73 -1.15
N ASN A 130 25.80 15.37 -0.80
CA ASN A 130 26.44 15.79 0.44
C ASN A 130 27.41 16.97 0.17
N THR A 131 27.41 17.94 1.07
CA THR A 131 28.27 19.12 0.99
C THR A 131 29.07 19.27 2.28
N GLU A 132 30.34 19.65 2.18
CA GLU A 132 31.25 19.71 3.33
C GLU A 132 30.74 20.62 4.47
N ASN A 133 30.00 21.69 4.14
CA ASN A 133 29.61 22.72 5.10
C ASN A 133 28.10 22.81 5.36
N ALA A 134 27.28 22.49 4.36
CA ALA A 134 25.83 22.64 4.49
C ALA A 134 25.14 21.35 4.93
N GLY A 135 25.79 20.19 4.80
CA GLY A 135 25.21 18.87 5.09
C GLY A 135 24.69 18.19 3.82
N GLY A 136 23.85 17.17 4.02
CA GLY A 136 23.27 16.35 2.96
C GLY A 136 21.85 16.76 2.59
N PHE A 137 21.58 16.81 1.29
CA PHE A 137 20.25 17.04 0.72
C PHE A 137 19.86 15.85 -0.14
N ALA A 138 18.61 15.43 -0.07
CA ALA A 138 18.09 14.39 -0.94
C ALA A 138 16.69 14.70 -1.44
N PHE A 139 16.37 14.15 -2.61
CA PHE A 139 15.05 14.20 -3.22
C PHE A 139 14.70 12.83 -3.80
N SER A 140 13.44 12.42 -3.67
CA SER A 140 12.94 11.22 -4.35
C SER A 140 11.48 11.33 -4.77
N ILE A 141 11.11 10.55 -5.80
CA ILE A 141 9.73 10.34 -6.23
C ILE A 141 9.44 8.85 -6.12
N ARG A 142 8.45 8.50 -5.32
CA ARG A 142 8.08 7.11 -5.06
C ARG A 142 6.58 6.91 -5.20
N ASP A 143 6.18 5.88 -5.93
CA ASP A 143 4.82 5.37 -5.99
C ASP A 143 4.70 4.17 -5.06
N ARG A 144 3.56 4.10 -4.38
CA ARG A 144 3.15 3.02 -3.48
C ARG A 144 1.78 2.55 -3.87
N ALA A 145 1.62 1.26 -4.04
CA ALA A 145 0.31 0.67 -4.17
C ALA A 145 0.18 -0.49 -3.18
N ASP A 146 -0.83 -0.40 -2.33
CA ASP A 146 -1.17 -1.42 -1.35
C ASP A 146 -2.56 -1.95 -1.68
N TYR A 147 -2.72 -3.25 -1.55
CA TYR A 147 -3.99 -3.93 -1.75
C TYR A 147 -4.14 -5.01 -0.67
N PHE A 148 -5.30 -5.02 -0.03
CA PHE A 148 -5.69 -6.03 0.93
C PHE A 148 -7.13 -6.44 0.65
N SER A 149 -7.41 -7.74 0.64
CA SER A 149 -8.78 -8.23 0.58
C SER A 149 -9.02 -9.47 1.41
N ILE A 150 -10.24 -9.57 1.92
CA ILE A 150 -10.93 -10.79 2.34
C ILE A 150 -12.25 -10.76 1.58
N PHE A 151 -12.53 -11.74 0.75
CA PHE A 151 -13.80 -11.77 0.02
C PHE A 151 -14.82 -12.62 0.75
N GLY A 152 -16.05 -12.13 0.83
CA GLY A 152 -17.19 -12.94 1.23
C GLY A 152 -17.49 -14.01 0.18
N GLU A 153 -18.26 -15.02 0.56
CA GLU A 153 -18.57 -16.17 -0.32
C GLU A 153 -19.13 -15.71 -1.67
N GLN A 154 -20.12 -14.80 -1.68
CA GLN A 154 -20.74 -14.35 -2.91
C GLN A 154 -19.78 -13.56 -3.82
N VAL A 155 -18.90 -12.73 -3.24
CA VAL A 155 -17.91 -11.97 -4.02
C VAL A 155 -16.82 -12.89 -4.57
N ALA A 156 -16.37 -13.87 -3.78
CA ALA A 156 -15.41 -14.87 -4.23
C ALA A 156 -16.01 -15.72 -5.36
N GLU A 157 -17.27 -16.12 -5.23
CA GLU A 157 -17.99 -16.87 -6.25
C GLU A 157 -18.11 -16.12 -7.57
N ILE A 158 -18.60 -14.87 -7.53
CA ILE A 158 -18.68 -14.01 -8.72
C ILE A 158 -17.29 -13.76 -9.30
N GLY A 159 -16.28 -13.55 -8.46
CA GLY A 159 -14.91 -13.28 -8.89
C GLY A 159 -14.24 -14.46 -9.59
N VAL A 160 -14.50 -15.69 -9.14
CA VAL A 160 -13.91 -16.92 -9.69
C VAL A 160 -14.71 -17.46 -10.87
N LYS A 161 -16.04 -17.55 -10.74
CA LYS A 161 -16.93 -18.12 -11.77
C LYS A 161 -17.34 -17.11 -12.84
N GLY A 162 -17.22 -15.81 -12.58
CA GLY A 162 -17.62 -14.78 -13.54
C GLY A 162 -19.10 -14.88 -13.91
N PHE A 163 -19.39 -14.99 -15.22
CA PHE A 163 -20.75 -15.15 -15.73
C PHE A 163 -21.42 -16.46 -15.31
N GLU A 164 -20.63 -17.47 -14.93
CA GLU A 164 -21.14 -18.78 -14.50
C GLU A 164 -21.51 -18.83 -13.00
N SER A 165 -21.43 -17.69 -12.28
CA SER A 165 -21.88 -17.63 -10.89
C SER A 165 -23.37 -17.94 -10.77
N ASP A 166 -23.72 -18.72 -9.75
CA ASP A 166 -25.07 -19.14 -9.41
C ASP A 166 -25.98 -17.95 -9.03
N TYR A 167 -25.37 -16.80 -8.68
CA TYR A 167 -26.11 -15.56 -8.44
C TYR A 167 -26.84 -15.07 -9.69
N PHE A 168 -26.23 -15.23 -10.86
CA PHE A 168 -26.83 -14.81 -12.13
C PHE A 168 -27.72 -15.92 -12.67
N GLN A 169 -29.02 -15.70 -12.74
CA GLN A 169 -29.96 -16.75 -13.18
C GLN A 169 -30.08 -16.84 -14.70
N PHE A 170 -29.77 -15.76 -15.42
CA PHE A 170 -29.90 -15.69 -16.87
C PHE A 170 -28.67 -15.05 -17.50
N LEU A 171 -28.33 -15.55 -18.70
CA LEU A 171 -27.28 -15.02 -19.57
C LEU A 171 -27.93 -14.35 -20.78
N ILE A 172 -27.45 -13.17 -21.14
CA ILE A 172 -27.88 -12.45 -22.34
C ILE A 172 -26.78 -12.54 -23.37
N THR A 173 -27.09 -13.09 -24.54
CA THR A 173 -26.15 -13.28 -25.63
C THR A 173 -26.03 -12.03 -26.52
N GLU A 174 -25.01 -11.95 -27.38
CA GLU A 174 -24.82 -10.85 -28.35
C GLU A 174 -26.00 -10.65 -29.31
N ILE A 175 -26.77 -11.72 -29.58
CA ILE A 175 -28.00 -11.64 -30.39
C ILE A 175 -29.23 -11.24 -29.55
N ASN A 176 -29.00 -10.79 -28.31
CA ASN A 176 -30.01 -10.37 -27.33
C ASN A 176 -31.00 -11.49 -26.96
N ASP A 177 -30.57 -12.76 -27.05
CA ASP A 177 -31.32 -13.91 -26.55
C ASP A 177 -31.02 -14.12 -25.05
N THR A 178 -32.03 -14.54 -24.29
CA THR A 178 -31.95 -14.76 -22.83
C THR A 178 -32.07 -16.24 -22.54
N ILE A 179 -30.99 -16.83 -22.03
CA ILE A 179 -30.92 -18.26 -21.69
C ILE A 179 -30.75 -18.44 -20.18
N PRO A 180 -31.28 -19.52 -19.58
CA PRO A 180 -30.97 -19.86 -18.19
C PRO A 180 -29.46 -20.06 -17.98
N ASN A 181 -28.95 -19.58 -16.87
CA ASN A 181 -27.59 -19.88 -16.43
C ASN A 181 -27.60 -21.21 -15.67
N GLU A 182 -27.01 -22.24 -16.27
CA GLU A 182 -26.93 -23.58 -15.68
C GLU A 182 -25.57 -23.82 -14.98
N GLY A 183 -24.76 -22.78 -14.78
CA GLY A 183 -23.47 -22.85 -14.06
C GLY A 183 -22.33 -23.56 -14.80
N SER A 184 -22.58 -24.04 -16.03
CA SER A 184 -21.56 -24.62 -16.90
C SER A 184 -21.94 -24.38 -18.37
N ALA A 185 -21.57 -23.22 -18.91
CA ALA A 185 -21.85 -22.92 -20.32
C ALA A 185 -20.72 -23.48 -21.21
N ASN A 186 -21.08 -23.97 -22.40
CA ASN A 186 -20.06 -24.34 -23.40
C ASN A 186 -19.18 -23.10 -23.69
N PRO A 187 -17.86 -23.21 -23.83
CA PRO A 187 -16.96 -22.12 -24.24
C PRO A 187 -17.47 -21.26 -25.41
N ASP A 188 -18.11 -21.87 -26.41
CA ASP A 188 -18.71 -21.14 -27.54
C ASP A 188 -19.89 -20.24 -27.12
N THR A 189 -20.61 -20.62 -26.06
CA THR A 189 -21.68 -19.80 -25.47
C THR A 189 -21.09 -18.68 -24.61
N LEU A 190 -20.08 -18.98 -23.79
CA LEU A 190 -19.39 -17.99 -22.94
C LEU A 190 -18.81 -16.82 -23.75
N ASN A 191 -18.23 -17.11 -24.91
CA ASN A 191 -17.68 -16.11 -25.82
C ASN A 191 -18.75 -15.17 -26.42
N ASN A 192 -20.02 -15.56 -26.38
CA ASN A 192 -21.13 -14.80 -26.93
C ASN A 192 -22.00 -14.14 -25.84
N ILE A 193 -21.58 -14.16 -24.56
CA ILE A 193 -22.31 -13.52 -23.46
C ILE A 193 -21.99 -12.02 -23.44
N GLN A 194 -23.03 -11.20 -23.50
CA GLN A 194 -22.94 -9.75 -23.40
C GLN A 194 -23.26 -9.23 -22.00
N ALA A 195 -24.19 -9.89 -21.29
CA ALA A 195 -24.60 -9.49 -19.95
C ALA A 195 -25.16 -10.67 -19.15
N VAL A 196 -25.27 -10.45 -17.84
CA VAL A 196 -25.87 -11.38 -16.87
C VAL A 196 -27.05 -10.71 -16.18
N TYR A 197 -28.02 -11.50 -15.75
CA TYR A 197 -29.25 -10.98 -15.17
C TYR A 197 -29.79 -11.88 -14.05
N THR A 198 -30.23 -11.23 -12.98
CA THR A 198 -30.98 -11.84 -11.86
C THR A 198 -32.31 -11.09 -11.73
N PRO A 199 -33.46 -11.78 -11.72
CA PRO A 199 -34.76 -11.13 -11.54
C PRO A 199 -34.84 -10.28 -10.27
N PRO A 200 -35.53 -9.12 -10.27
CA PRO A 200 -35.62 -8.23 -9.11
C PRO A 200 -36.14 -8.89 -7.83
N GLU A 201 -36.98 -9.92 -7.94
CA GLU A 201 -37.50 -10.71 -6.83
C GLU A 201 -36.42 -11.51 -6.08
N ASP A 202 -35.34 -11.89 -6.76
CA ASP A 202 -34.23 -12.67 -6.22
C ASP A 202 -32.93 -11.85 -6.11
N ALA A 203 -32.93 -10.62 -6.63
CA ALA A 203 -31.79 -9.72 -6.60
C ALA A 203 -31.43 -9.37 -5.15
N LEU A 204 -30.19 -9.69 -4.77
CA LEU A 204 -29.64 -9.31 -3.48
C LEU A 204 -29.35 -7.81 -3.48
N ASN A 205 -29.61 -7.14 -2.35
CA ASN A 205 -29.09 -5.79 -2.18
C ASN A 205 -27.55 -5.85 -2.09
N ILE A 206 -26.91 -4.73 -2.42
CA ILE A 206 -25.45 -4.65 -2.47
C ILE A 206 -24.78 -5.07 -1.15
N SER A 207 -25.42 -4.82 0.00
CA SER A 207 -24.91 -5.27 1.30
C SER A 207 -24.87 -6.78 1.46
N LYS A 208 -25.85 -7.50 0.90
CA LYS A 208 -25.86 -8.96 0.92
C LYS A 208 -24.84 -9.55 -0.04
N ILE A 209 -24.65 -8.94 -1.21
CA ILE A 209 -23.60 -9.34 -2.16
C ILE A 209 -22.23 -9.18 -1.51
N LEU A 210 -21.99 -8.06 -0.84
CA LEU A 210 -20.70 -7.75 -0.23
C LEU A 210 -20.47 -8.40 1.14
N GLU A 211 -21.47 -9.03 1.76
CA GLU A 211 -21.38 -9.58 3.12
C GLU A 211 -20.13 -10.45 3.31
N GLY A 212 -19.36 -10.17 4.37
CA GLY A 212 -18.08 -10.85 4.65
C GLY A 212 -16.88 -10.28 3.90
N THR A 213 -17.08 -9.27 3.04
CA THR A 213 -16.01 -8.66 2.25
C THR A 213 -15.34 -7.51 3.00
N GLN A 214 -14.01 -7.57 3.05
CA GLN A 214 -13.13 -6.46 3.40
C GLN A 214 -12.21 -6.20 2.22
N LEU A 215 -12.16 -4.97 1.73
CA LEU A 215 -11.23 -4.57 0.68
C LEU A 215 -10.61 -3.24 1.09
N ASN A 216 -9.29 -3.13 1.01
CA ASN A 216 -8.58 -1.87 1.14
C ASN A 216 -7.56 -1.80 0.00
N MET A 217 -7.61 -0.73 -0.77
CA MET A 217 -6.66 -0.42 -1.83
C MET A 217 -6.22 1.03 -1.67
N SER A 218 -4.91 1.27 -1.75
CA SER A 218 -4.33 2.61 -1.84
C SER A 218 -3.32 2.65 -2.96
N TRP A 219 -3.28 3.77 -3.70
CA TRP A 219 -2.16 4.13 -4.55
C TRP A 219 -1.81 5.59 -4.31
N ILE A 220 -0.63 5.81 -3.74
CA ILE A 220 -0.10 7.13 -3.38
C ILE A 220 1.24 7.33 -4.08
N ARG A 221 1.45 8.55 -4.59
CA ARG A 221 2.76 9.04 -5.01
C ARG A 221 3.29 10.05 -3.99
N GLU A 222 4.56 9.90 -3.64
CA GLU A 222 5.28 10.70 -2.67
C GLU A 222 6.40 11.47 -3.37
N TYR A 223 6.44 12.78 -3.14
CA TYR A 223 7.58 13.63 -3.45
C TYR A 223 8.28 13.97 -2.15
N GLN A 224 9.48 13.44 -1.96
CA GLN A 224 10.20 13.57 -0.70
C GLN A 224 11.41 14.50 -0.88
N LEU A 225 11.58 15.43 0.05
CA LEU A 225 12.77 16.28 0.16
C LEU A 225 13.34 16.11 1.57
N GLY A 226 14.63 15.80 1.68
CA GLY A 226 15.29 15.62 2.96
C GLY A 226 16.52 16.50 3.11
N TYR A 227 16.78 16.87 4.35
CA TYR A 227 17.97 17.57 4.78
C TYR A 227 18.51 16.93 6.07
N GLY A 228 19.79 16.58 6.07
CA GLY A 228 20.50 16.08 7.25
C GLY A 228 21.81 16.82 7.44
N LYS A 229 22.23 16.94 8.70
CA LYS A 229 23.49 17.60 9.04
C LYS A 229 24.10 17.04 10.32
N ARG A 230 25.42 16.89 10.31
CA ARG A 230 26.25 16.73 11.50
C ARG A 230 26.21 18.01 12.31
N VAL A 231 25.52 17.94 13.44
CA VAL A 231 25.29 19.09 14.33
C VAL A 231 26.45 19.24 15.33
N LEU A 232 27.03 18.12 15.76
CA LEU A 232 28.16 18.09 16.68
C LEU A 232 29.15 17.02 16.24
N SER A 233 30.44 17.35 16.31
CA SER A 233 31.52 16.40 16.07
C SER A 233 32.64 16.62 17.08
N THR A 234 33.12 15.52 17.65
CA THR A 234 34.24 15.44 18.58
C THR A 234 35.18 14.31 18.13
N GLU A 235 36.32 14.13 18.80
CA GLU A 235 37.25 13.03 18.48
C GLU A 235 36.65 11.63 18.69
N ASP A 236 35.70 11.48 19.62
CA ASP A 236 35.13 10.18 20.00
C ASP A 236 33.72 9.95 19.43
N TYR A 237 32.94 11.00 19.19
CA TYR A 237 31.56 10.86 18.74
C TYR A 237 31.06 12.02 17.87
N SER A 238 30.05 11.72 17.06
CA SER A 238 29.33 12.68 16.20
C SER A 238 27.82 12.51 16.36
N ILE A 239 27.09 13.63 16.30
CA ILE A 239 25.63 13.70 16.36
C ILE A 239 25.11 14.37 15.10
N TYR A 240 24.08 13.78 14.53
CA TYR A 240 23.42 14.20 13.30
C TYR A 240 21.95 14.46 13.59
N GLY A 241 21.40 15.51 12.98
CA GLY A 241 19.99 15.82 12.97
C GLY A 241 19.51 15.91 11.53
N GLY A 242 18.26 15.55 11.28
CA GLY A 242 17.67 15.70 9.96
C GLY A 242 16.17 15.89 9.98
N ILE A 243 15.67 16.45 8.89
CA ILE A 243 14.27 16.70 8.61
C ILE A 243 13.94 16.24 7.18
N GLY A 244 12.80 15.59 7.02
CA GLY A 244 12.20 15.25 5.74
C GLY A 244 10.86 15.95 5.58
N LEU A 245 10.53 16.36 4.36
CA LEU A 245 9.24 16.88 3.96
C LEU A 245 8.69 16.00 2.83
N LYS A 246 7.42 15.63 2.93
CA LYS A 246 6.72 14.83 1.91
C LYS A 246 5.50 15.59 1.40
N LEU A 247 5.36 15.65 0.08
CA LEU A 247 4.10 15.99 -0.58
C LEU A 247 3.51 14.69 -1.13
N LEU A 248 2.28 14.38 -0.73
CA LEU A 248 1.57 13.17 -1.10
C LEU A 248 0.48 13.51 -2.12
N THR A 249 0.39 12.72 -3.18
CA THR A 249 -0.69 12.78 -4.18
C THR A 249 -1.33 11.42 -4.33
N GLY A 250 -2.65 11.36 -4.22
CA GLY A 250 -3.42 10.12 -4.25
C GLY A 250 -3.95 9.81 -5.63
N THR A 251 -3.68 8.60 -6.12
CA THR A 251 -4.19 8.10 -7.40
C THR A 251 -5.47 7.29 -7.19
N ALA A 252 -5.51 6.46 -6.14
CA ALA A 252 -6.71 5.73 -5.75
C ALA A 252 -6.73 5.42 -4.26
N PHE A 253 -7.93 5.43 -3.69
CA PHE A 253 -8.21 4.88 -2.38
C PHE A 253 -9.59 4.23 -2.42
N VAL A 254 -9.65 2.93 -2.20
CA VAL A 254 -10.90 2.18 -2.15
C VAL A 254 -10.93 1.40 -0.84
N ARG A 255 -12.03 1.51 -0.12
CA ARG A 255 -12.28 0.77 1.10
C ARG A 255 -13.69 0.21 1.06
N ILE A 256 -13.83 -1.08 1.30
CA ILE A 256 -15.10 -1.76 1.47
C ILE A 256 -15.02 -2.54 2.77
N GLN A 257 -15.99 -2.35 3.65
CA GLN A 257 -16.18 -3.13 4.86
C GLN A 257 -17.65 -3.54 4.91
N ALA A 258 -17.90 -4.83 4.75
CA ALA A 258 -19.25 -5.39 4.81
C ALA A 258 -19.28 -6.52 5.84
N GLU A 259 -19.88 -6.25 7.00
CA GLU A 259 -19.93 -7.21 8.12
C GLU A 259 -21.20 -7.02 8.94
N GLY A 260 -21.89 -8.12 9.23
CA GLY A 260 -23.04 -8.14 10.14
C GLY A 260 -24.24 -7.40 9.56
N GLY A 261 -24.44 -7.45 8.24
CA GLY A 261 -25.52 -6.76 7.55
C GLY A 261 -25.32 -5.25 7.40
N LYS A 262 -24.14 -4.72 7.71
CA LYS A 262 -23.77 -3.31 7.48
C LYS A 262 -22.72 -3.23 6.40
N THR A 263 -22.84 -2.25 5.52
CA THR A 263 -21.87 -2.02 4.46
C THR A 263 -21.45 -0.57 4.43
N GLU A 264 -20.15 -0.37 4.60
CA GLU A 264 -19.47 0.90 4.38
C GLU A 264 -18.52 0.72 3.19
N ALA A 265 -18.77 1.45 2.11
CA ALA A 265 -17.85 1.55 0.99
C ALA A 265 -17.47 3.00 0.76
N PHE A 266 -16.18 3.23 0.52
CA PHE A 266 -15.59 4.49 0.15
C PHE A 266 -14.72 4.27 -1.07
N SER A 267 -14.85 5.13 -2.07
CA SER A 267 -13.97 5.15 -3.23
C SER A 267 -13.59 6.59 -3.57
N ALA A 268 -12.31 6.83 -3.78
CA ALA A 268 -11.77 8.02 -4.40
C ALA A 268 -10.75 7.56 -5.43
N ALA A 269 -11.08 7.65 -6.71
CA ALA A 269 -10.27 7.07 -7.78
C ALA A 269 -10.04 8.06 -8.92
N SER A 270 -8.78 8.13 -9.35
CA SER A 270 -8.38 8.89 -10.53
C SER A 270 -9.15 8.44 -11.78
N PRO A 271 -9.43 9.35 -12.74
CA PRO A 271 -10.02 8.98 -14.02
C PRO A 271 -9.26 7.87 -14.78
N LEU A 272 -7.99 7.59 -14.43
CA LEU A 272 -7.21 6.47 -14.96
C LEU A 272 -7.97 5.13 -14.97
N PHE A 273 -8.74 4.86 -13.92
CA PHE A 273 -9.39 3.56 -13.73
C PHE A 273 -10.69 3.41 -14.51
N ASN A 274 -11.21 4.50 -15.08
CA ASN A 274 -12.44 4.52 -15.88
C ASN A 274 -13.62 3.77 -15.20
N ILE A 275 -13.77 3.95 -13.88
CA ILE A 275 -14.84 3.31 -13.11
C ILE A 275 -16.18 3.97 -13.45
N ASP A 276 -17.14 3.16 -13.87
CA ASP A 276 -18.51 3.61 -14.12
C ASP A 276 -19.31 3.63 -12.82
N TYR A 277 -19.62 4.83 -12.32
CA TYR A 277 -20.46 5.05 -11.14
C TYR A 277 -21.95 5.28 -11.51
N GLY A 278 -22.32 5.08 -12.78
CA GLY A 278 -23.67 5.25 -13.29
C GLY A 278 -24.20 6.68 -13.13
N GLU A 279 -25.50 6.82 -12.91
CA GLU A 279 -26.16 8.13 -12.78
C GLU A 279 -25.58 8.99 -11.65
N GLN A 280 -25.02 8.36 -10.60
CA GLN A 280 -24.40 9.05 -9.46
C GLN A 280 -23.18 9.89 -9.86
N ALA A 281 -22.51 9.53 -10.97
CA ALA A 281 -21.37 10.31 -11.48
C ALA A 281 -21.77 11.73 -11.88
N THR A 282 -22.96 11.91 -12.45
CA THR A 282 -23.42 13.22 -12.96
C THR A 282 -23.76 14.22 -11.87
N ALA A 283 -24.03 13.74 -10.65
CA ALA A 283 -24.38 14.55 -9.50
C ALA A 283 -23.24 14.68 -8.48
N ASN A 284 -22.05 14.11 -8.76
CA ASN A 284 -20.96 14.08 -7.80
C ASN A 284 -20.31 15.48 -7.63
N PRO A 285 -20.46 16.15 -6.47
CA PRO A 285 -19.88 17.47 -6.24
C PRO A 285 -18.35 17.46 -6.12
N SER A 286 -17.75 16.29 -5.95
CA SER A 286 -16.29 16.08 -5.90
C SER A 286 -15.71 15.60 -7.23
N ALA A 287 -16.51 15.55 -8.30
CA ALA A 287 -16.04 15.13 -9.61
C ALA A 287 -14.82 15.96 -10.04
N VAL A 288 -13.73 15.28 -10.38
CA VAL A 288 -12.51 15.94 -10.82
C VAL A 288 -12.48 15.98 -12.33
N GLU A 289 -12.43 17.18 -12.90
CA GLU A 289 -12.20 17.39 -14.32
C GLU A 289 -10.68 17.36 -14.59
N GLY A 290 -10.22 16.51 -15.51
CA GLY A 290 -8.79 16.43 -15.81
C GLY A 290 -8.41 15.23 -16.68
N GLY A 291 -7.09 15.06 -16.88
CA GLY A 291 -6.55 13.91 -17.59
C GLY A 291 -6.50 12.65 -16.74
N ASN A 292 -6.15 11.52 -17.35
CA ASN A 292 -6.16 10.21 -16.69
C ASN A 292 -5.32 10.16 -15.39
N PHE A 293 -4.27 10.95 -15.22
CA PHE A 293 -3.43 10.93 -14.01
C PHE A 293 -3.74 12.06 -13.01
N THR A 294 -4.95 12.59 -13.06
CA THR A 294 -5.36 13.64 -12.11
C THR A 294 -5.44 13.06 -10.70
N PRO A 295 -4.70 13.60 -9.72
CA PRO A 295 -4.76 13.10 -8.35
C PRO A 295 -6.13 13.41 -7.73
N VAL A 296 -6.59 12.50 -6.88
CA VAL A 296 -7.88 12.54 -6.18
C VAL A 296 -7.73 12.66 -4.65
N GLY A 297 -6.49 12.79 -4.20
CA GLY A 297 -6.16 13.13 -2.83
C GLY A 297 -4.86 13.90 -2.75
N ILE A 298 -4.70 14.69 -1.70
CA ILE A 298 -3.49 15.46 -1.41
C ILE A 298 -3.15 15.38 0.07
N GLY A 299 -1.87 15.30 0.38
CA GLY A 299 -1.40 15.21 1.75
C GLY A 299 -0.01 15.77 1.92
N PHE A 300 0.40 15.89 3.17
CA PHE A 300 1.73 16.31 3.54
C PHE A 300 2.23 15.45 4.71
N GLY A 301 3.54 15.25 4.77
CA GLY A 301 4.21 14.54 5.86
C GLY A 301 5.54 15.20 6.25
N ILE A 302 5.95 14.98 7.49
CA ILE A 302 7.25 15.38 8.03
C ILE A 302 7.94 14.16 8.61
N ASP A 303 9.23 14.04 8.34
CA ASP A 303 10.13 13.10 9.02
C ASP A 303 11.13 13.88 9.88
N LEU A 304 11.45 13.35 11.05
CA LEU A 304 12.49 13.87 11.94
C LEU A 304 13.45 12.75 12.30
N GLY A 305 14.74 13.04 12.27
CA GLY A 305 15.79 12.05 12.50
C GLY A 305 16.89 12.56 13.42
N VAL A 306 17.41 11.67 14.26
CA VAL A 306 18.64 11.86 15.03
C VAL A 306 19.50 10.62 14.92
N SER A 307 20.79 10.83 14.68
CA SER A 307 21.78 9.76 14.62
C SER A 307 23.01 10.10 15.44
N PHE A 308 23.60 9.07 16.04
CA PHE A 308 24.79 9.14 16.87
C PHE A 308 25.79 8.09 16.38
N ALA A 309 27.04 8.53 16.17
CA ALA A 309 28.17 7.64 15.89
C ALA A 309 29.22 7.78 16.99
N TYR A 310 29.74 6.65 17.47
CA TYR A 310 30.89 6.59 18.36
C TYR A 310 32.06 5.87 17.68
N ARG A 311 33.16 6.60 17.51
CA ARG A 311 34.41 6.16 16.86
C ARG A 311 34.20 5.44 15.53
N ASP A 312 33.18 5.87 14.80
CA ASP A 312 32.75 5.32 13.50
C ASP A 312 32.45 3.80 13.49
N LYS A 313 32.31 3.18 14.67
CA LYS A 313 32.07 1.74 14.84
C LYS A 313 30.68 1.43 15.35
N PHE A 314 30.16 2.29 16.22
CA PHE A 314 28.83 2.12 16.81
C PHE A 314 27.93 3.22 16.31
N LYS A 315 26.88 2.83 15.59
CA LYS A 315 25.83 3.73 15.12
C LYS A 315 24.54 3.44 15.89
N LEU A 316 23.95 4.50 16.45
CA LEU A 316 22.62 4.48 17.04
C LEU A 316 21.80 5.55 16.31
N SER A 317 20.54 5.26 16.04
CA SER A 317 19.68 6.18 15.30
C SER A 317 18.25 6.04 15.76
N MET A 318 17.51 7.13 15.69
CA MET A 318 16.09 7.21 15.98
C MET A 318 15.44 8.19 15.03
N SER A 319 14.27 7.84 14.52
CA SER A 319 13.47 8.71 13.67
C SER A 319 12.00 8.63 14.05
N LEU A 320 11.27 9.69 13.70
CA LEU A 320 9.82 9.75 13.67
C LEU A 320 9.45 10.14 12.25
N THR A 321 8.87 9.22 11.50
CA THR A 321 8.52 9.43 10.08
C THR A 321 7.02 9.59 9.90
N ASP A 322 6.57 10.01 8.73
CA ASP A 322 5.16 10.04 8.34
C ASP A 322 4.25 10.84 9.29
N ILE A 323 4.78 11.90 9.92
CA ILE A 323 3.98 12.80 10.74
C ILE A 323 3.18 13.71 9.80
N GLY A 324 1.91 13.40 9.61
CA GLY A 324 1.07 14.18 8.72
C GLY A 324 -0.30 13.56 8.46
N SER A 325 -0.94 14.02 7.39
CA SER A 325 -2.26 13.55 6.98
C SER A 325 -2.47 13.74 5.49
N MET A 326 -3.38 12.95 4.94
CA MET A 326 -3.83 13.03 3.56
C MET A 326 -5.36 13.11 3.53
N THR A 327 -5.88 13.96 2.65
CA THR A 327 -7.32 14.11 2.42
C THR A 327 -7.65 13.58 1.02
N TRP A 328 -8.72 12.81 0.93
CA TRP A 328 -9.27 12.27 -0.32
C TRP A 328 -10.59 12.98 -0.61
N ASP A 329 -10.56 13.95 -1.51
CA ASP A 329 -11.67 14.86 -1.80
C ASP A 329 -12.01 14.96 -3.29
N GLY A 330 -11.36 14.17 -4.15
CA GLY A 330 -11.68 14.05 -5.57
C GLY A 330 -12.34 12.72 -5.92
N ASN A 331 -13.34 12.75 -6.82
CA ASN A 331 -14.10 11.59 -7.28
C ASN A 331 -14.54 10.67 -6.13
N VAL A 332 -15.03 11.28 -5.05
CA VAL A 332 -15.44 10.57 -3.84
C VAL A 332 -16.83 10.00 -4.03
N TYR A 333 -16.99 8.72 -3.69
CA TYR A 333 -18.26 8.01 -3.61
C TYR A 333 -18.31 7.26 -2.29
N THR A 334 -19.45 7.34 -1.61
CA THR A 334 -19.68 6.64 -0.36
C THR A 334 -20.99 5.88 -0.42
N LEU A 335 -20.96 4.61 -0.03
CA LEU A 335 -22.15 3.83 0.24
C LEU A 335 -22.16 3.47 1.72
N ASN A 336 -23.21 3.90 2.41
CA ASN A 336 -23.46 3.52 3.79
C ASN A 336 -24.86 2.93 3.84
N ASP A 337 -24.93 1.60 3.81
CA ASP A 337 -26.17 0.87 4.03
C ASP A 337 -26.17 0.38 5.47
N ILE A 338 -26.94 1.08 6.29
CA ILE A 338 -27.17 0.78 7.70
C ILE A 338 -28.64 0.38 7.79
N LEU A 339 -28.92 -0.92 7.69
CA LEU A 339 -30.24 -1.47 7.98
C LEU A 339 -30.61 -1.31 9.46
#